data_AF-A0A2R6KVX4-F1
#
_entry.id   AF-A0A2R6KVX4-F1
#
_cell.length_a   1.000
_cell.length_b   1.000
_cell.length_c   1.000
_cell.angle_alpha   90.00
_cell.angle_beta   90.00
_cell.angle_gamma   90.00
#
_symmetry.space_group_name_H-M   'P 1'
#
loop_
_entity.id
_entity.type
_entity.pdbx_description
1 polymer ?
#
loop_
_entity_poly.entity_id
_entity_poly.type
_entity_poly.pdbx_seq_one_letter_code
_entity_poly.pdbx_strand_id
1 'polypeptide(L)' 'IRARLYGFDAVRAARIGSDENPAHPLANAPEEFGHVNDEPDRCLLPETPAAEERIPPPSRSDRGASD' A
#
# COMPACT_ATOMS: atom_id res chain seq x y z
N ILE A 1 2.16 16.95 1.09
CA ILE A 1 3.35 16.28 0.52
C ILE A 1 4.24 17.35 -0.13
N ARG A 2 5.51 17.49 0.24
CA ARG A 2 6.49 18.37 -0.44
C ARG A 2 7.73 17.53 -0.76
N ALA A 3 7.84 17.07 -2.00
CA ALA A 3 9.06 16.43 -2.48
C ALA A 3 10.03 17.51 -3.01
N ARG A 4 11.32 17.40 -2.68
CA ARG A 4 12.38 18.22 -3.30
C ARG A 4 12.98 17.42 -4.45
N LEU A 5 12.90 17.95 -5.66
CA LEU A 5 13.61 17.43 -6.83
C LEU A 5 15.03 18.00 -6.81
N TYR A 6 16.05 17.13 -6.95
CA TYR A 6 17.47 17.52 -6.96
C TYR A 6 18.14 16.95 -8.23
N GLY A 7 19.08 17.71 -8.82
CA GLY A 7 19.89 17.24 -9.95
C GLY A 7 19.24 17.34 -11.34
N PHE A 8 18.19 18.15 -11.50
CA PHE A 8 17.57 18.38 -12.81
C PHE A 8 17.88 19.79 -13.31
N ASP A 9 18.47 19.91 -14.50
CA ASP A 9 18.72 21.20 -15.17
C ASP A 9 17.42 21.86 -15.65
N ALA A 10 16.40 21.05 -15.97
CA ALA A 10 15.05 21.50 -16.29
C ALA A 10 14.01 20.46 -15.84
N VAL A 11 12.86 20.95 -15.37
CA VAL A 11 11.71 20.10 -14.99
C VAL A 11 10.52 20.47 -15.86
N ARG A 12 9.83 19.45 -16.39
CA ARG A 12 8.53 19.60 -17.06
C ARG A 12 7.55 18.67 -16.37
N ALA A 13 6.43 19.21 -15.91
CA ALA A 13 5.35 18.46 -15.32
C ALA A 13 4.13 18.57 -16.22
N ALA A 14 3.55 17.42 -16.58
CA ALA A 14 2.19 17.39 -17.12
C ALA A 14 1.22 17.45 -15.94
N ARG A 15 0.19 18.29 -16.04
CA ARG A 15 -0.95 18.22 -15.13
C ARG A 15 -1.97 17.27 -15.74
N ILE A 16 -2.27 16.20 -15.03
CA ILE A 16 -3.32 15.24 -15.39
C ILE A 16 -4.45 15.43 -14.37
N GLY A 17 -5.69 15.23 -14.80
CA GLY A 17 -6.82 15.13 -13.88
C GLY A 17 -6.54 14.02 -12.87
N SER A 18 -6.82 14.25 -11.59
CA SER A 18 -6.60 13.22 -10.56
C SER A 18 -7.66 12.13 -10.58
N ASP A 19 -8.78 12.42 -11.24
CA ASP A 19 -9.94 11.57 -11.48
C ASP A 19 -9.70 10.52 -12.58
N GLU A 20 -8.71 10.74 -13.45
CA GLU A 20 -8.33 9.78 -14.48
C GLU A 20 -6.92 9.24 -14.22
N ASN A 21 -6.79 7.92 -14.19
CA ASN A 21 -5.52 7.23 -14.12
C ASN A 21 -5.17 6.66 -15.50
N PRO A 22 -4.27 7.28 -16.28
CA PRO A 22 -3.90 6.80 -17.61
C PRO A 22 -3.30 5.39 -17.62
N ALA A 23 -2.70 4.97 -16.50
CA ALA A 23 -2.12 3.65 -16.36
C ALA A 23 -3.16 2.57 -16.01
N HIS A 24 -4.39 2.96 -15.67
CA HIS A 24 -5.38 2.02 -15.13
C HIS A 24 -6.79 2.25 -15.70
N PRO A 25 -7.04 1.83 -16.97
CA PRO A 25 -8.37 1.93 -17.59
C PRO A 25 -9.49 1.28 -16.75
N LEU A 26 -9.20 0.15 -16.10
CA LEU A 26 -10.14 -0.54 -15.19
C LEU A 26 -10.58 0.33 -14.01
N ALA A 27 -9.74 1.26 -13.55
CA ALA A 27 -10.10 2.15 -12.46
C ALA A 27 -10.97 3.33 -12.93
N ASN A 28 -10.87 3.71 -14.21
CA ASN A 28 -11.59 4.86 -14.76
C ASN A 28 -12.99 4.50 -15.26
N ALA A 29 -13.19 3.28 -15.76
CA ALA A 29 -14.46 2.79 -16.30
C ALA A 29 -14.69 1.31 -15.95
N PRO A 30 -14.85 0.96 -14.66
CA PRO A 30 -14.94 -0.43 -14.21
C PRO A 30 -16.11 -1.19 -14.84
N GLU A 31 -17.22 -0.52 -15.17
CA GLU A 31 -18.41 -1.13 -15.76
C GLU A 31 -18.15 -1.65 -17.19
N GLU A 32 -17.32 -0.95 -17.97
CA GLU A 32 -16.93 -1.38 -19.33
C GLU A 32 -16.15 -2.71 -19.30
N PHE A 33 -15.46 -2.96 -18.19
CA PHE A 33 -14.63 -4.14 -17.97
C PHE A 33 -15.20 -5.08 -16.91
N GLY A 34 -16.52 -5.05 -16.65
CA GLY A 34 -17.13 -5.95 -15.67
C GLY A 34 -16.78 -7.43 -15.90
N HIS A 35 -16.60 -7.82 -17.17
CA HIS A 35 -16.20 -9.15 -17.60
C HIS A 35 -14.78 -9.60 -17.16
N VAL A 36 -13.92 -8.69 -16.67
CA VAL A 36 -12.62 -9.09 -16.08
C VAL A 36 -12.67 -9.23 -14.56
N ASN A 37 -13.78 -8.84 -13.95
CA ASN A 37 -14.00 -8.83 -12.50
C ASN A 37 -15.08 -9.86 -12.10
N ASP A 38 -15.02 -11.06 -12.68
CA ASP A 38 -15.96 -12.15 -12.38
C ASP A 38 -15.73 -12.78 -10.98
N GLU A 39 -14.63 -12.43 -10.31
CA GLU A 39 -14.40 -12.83 -8.93
C GLU A 39 -15.30 -12.04 -7.96
N PRO A 40 -15.84 -12.69 -6.91
CA PRO A 40 -16.59 -11.98 -5.88
C PRO A 40 -15.70 -10.97 -5.16
N ASP A 41 -16.26 -9.88 -4.64
CA ASP A 41 -15.52 -8.90 -3.84
C ASP A 41 -14.84 -9.57 -2.63
N ARG A 42 -13.51 -9.40 -2.51
CA ARG A 42 -12.72 -9.97 -1.41
C ARG A 42 -12.06 -8.87 -0.59
N CYS A 43 -12.48 -8.71 0.66
CA CYS A 43 -11.69 -8.02 1.67
C CYS A 43 -10.63 -9.00 2.23
N LEU A 44 -9.50 -9.13 1.53
CA LEU A 44 -8.39 -9.95 2.00
C LEU A 44 -7.73 -9.28 3.21
N LEU A 45 -7.86 -9.89 4.38
CA LEU A 45 -7.00 -9.56 5.50
C LEU A 45 -5.64 -10.22 5.27
N PRO A 46 -4.51 -9.53 5.49
CA PRO A 46 -3.20 -10.17 5.49
C PRO A 46 -3.18 -11.34 6.48
N GLU A 47 -2.48 -12.41 6.12
CA GLU A 47 -2.27 -13.52 7.05
C GLU A 47 -1.59 -12.99 8.31
N THR A 48 -2.17 -13.26 9.48
CA THR A 48 -1.51 -12.99 10.75
C THR A 48 -0.26 -13.87 10.77
N PRO A 49 0.96 -13.31 10.83
CA PRO A 49 2.16 -14.12 10.91
C PRO A 49 2.03 -15.05 12.12
N ALA A 50 2.46 -16.30 11.97
CA ALA A 50 2.52 -17.25 13.08
C ALA A 50 3.23 -16.57 14.24
N ALA A 51 2.70 -16.74 15.46
CA ALA A 51 3.28 -16.12 16.65
C ALA A 51 4.72 -16.64 16.83
N GLU A 52 5.69 -15.88 16.33
CA GLU A 52 7.10 -16.14 16.58
C GLU A 52 7.35 -16.01 18.08
N GLU A 53 8.30 -16.79 18.59
CA GLU A 53 8.73 -16.68 19.98
C GLU A 53 9.29 -15.27 20.21
N ARG A 54 8.50 -14.44 20.90
CA ARG A 54 8.83 -13.05 21.18
C ARG A 54 9.90 -13.01 22.26
N ILE A 55 11.17 -12.98 21.86
CA ILE A 55 12.29 -12.77 22.79
C ILE A 55 12.32 -11.27 23.15
N PRO A 56 12.11 -10.89 24.42
CA PRO A 56 12.15 -9.48 24.82
C PRO A 56 13.58 -8.92 24.67
N PRO A 57 13.74 -7.61 24.39
CA PRO A 57 15.05 -6.99 24.35
C PRO A 57 15.76 -7.11 25.72
N PRO A 58 17.10 -7.08 25.78
CA PRO A 58 17.88 -7.31 27.00
C PRO A 58 17.45 -6.47 28.21
N SER A 59 17.03 -5.23 27.97
CA SER A 59 16.49 -4.31 28.98
C SER A 59 15.20 -4.78 29.67
N ARG A 60 14.54 -5.81 29.12
CA ARG A 60 13.26 -6.37 29.57
C ARG A 60 13.32 -7.87 29.83
N SER A 61 14.49 -8.50 29.70
CA SER A 61 14.66 -9.95 29.91
C SER A 61 14.45 -10.37 31.36
N ASP A 62 14.72 -9.49 32.33
CA ASP A 62 14.56 -9.76 33.77
C ASP A 62 13.15 -9.49 34.30
N ARG A 63 12.26 -8.93 33.47
CA ARG A 63 10.84 -8.78 33.86
C ARG A 63 10.12 -10.06 33.47
N GLY A 64 9.86 -10.91 34.46
CA GLY A 64 9.02 -12.10 34.25
C GLY A 64 7.71 -11.73 33.55
N ALA A 65 7.18 -12.66 32.75
CA ALA A 65 5.96 -12.48 31.98
C ALA A 65 4.72 -12.39 32.90
N SER A 66 4.55 -11.27 33.60
CA SER A 66 3.34 -10.91 34.33
C SER A 66 3.36 -9.42 34.65
N ASP A 67 3.03 -8.60 33.64
CA ASP A 67 2.13 -7.44 33.73
C ASP A 67 1.55 -7.19 32.33
#